data_AF-A0A453D796-F1
#
_entry.id   AF-A0A453D796-F1
#
_cell.length_a   1.000
_cell.length_b   1.000
_cell.length_c   1.000
_cell.angle_alpha   90.00
_cell.angle_beta   90.00
_cell.angle_gamma   90.00
#
_symmetry.space_group_name_H-M   'P 1'
#
loop_
_entity.id
_entity.type
_entity.pdbx_description
1 polymer ?
#
loop_
_entity_poly.entity_id
_entity_poly.type
_entity_poly.pdbx_seq_one_letter_code
_entity_poly.pdbx_strand_id
1 'polypeptide(L)'
;AVDPTESLMFLAHFVGDVHQPLHCGHVDDLGGNTIKLRWYKRKSNLHKVWDSDVITEAMKDFFDKDQDAMIESIQRNITVS
;
A
#
# COMPACT_ATOMS: atom_id res chain seq x y z
N ALA A 1 9.16 1.36 -30.56
CA ALA A 1 8.76 0.08 -29.93
C ALA A 1 8.78 0.30 -28.44
N VAL A 2 7.79 -0.20 -27.70
CA VAL A 2 7.77 -0.10 -26.24
C VAL A 2 8.81 -1.08 -25.68
N ASP A 3 9.57 -0.67 -24.67
CA ASP A 3 10.54 -1.55 -24.02
C ASP A 3 9.80 -2.63 -23.20
N PRO A 4 10.10 -3.93 -23.40
CA PRO A 4 9.45 -5.00 -22.63
C PRO A 4 9.71 -4.90 -21.13
N THR A 5 10.88 -4.37 -20.72
CA THR A 5 11.20 -4.20 -19.29
C THR A 5 10.30 -3.15 -18.67
N GLU A 6 10.21 -1.98 -19.31
CA GLU A 6 9.29 -0.90 -18.93
C GLU A 6 7.84 -1.39 -18.87
N SER A 7 7.40 -2.15 -19.88
CA SER A 7 6.04 -2.71 -19.93
C SER A 7 5.74 -3.61 -18.73
N LEU A 8 6.69 -4.46 -18.35
CA LEU A 8 6.55 -5.37 -17.20
C LEU A 8 6.52 -4.59 -15.87
N MET A 9 7.36 -3.57 -15.72
CA MET A 9 7.36 -2.73 -14.52
C MET A 9 6.03 -2.01 -14.34
N PHE A 10 5.48 -1.42 -15.41
CA PHE A 10 4.17 -0.77 -15.35
C PHE A 10 3.06 -1.76 -15.00
N LEU A 11 3.06 -2.94 -15.62
CA LEU A 11 2.08 -3.96 -15.31
C LEU A 11 2.12 -4.37 -13.83
N ALA A 12 3.30 -4.67 -13.29
CA ALA A 12 3.45 -5.04 -11.88
C ALA A 12 3.02 -3.92 -10.93
N HIS A 13 3.35 -2.66 -11.26
CA HIS A 13 2.94 -1.49 -10.48
C HIS A 13 1.43 -1.30 -10.48
N PHE A 14 0.77 -1.34 -11.64
CA PHE A 14 -0.69 -1.16 -11.74
C PHE A 14 -1.48 -2.30 -11.10
N VAL A 15 -0.95 -3.54 -11.13
CA VAL A 15 -1.55 -4.65 -10.38
C VAL A 15 -1.47 -4.38 -8.87
N GLY A 16 -0.41 -3.75 -8.36
CA GLY A 16 -0.37 -3.29 -6.97
C GLY A 16 -1.42 -2.21 -6.69
N ASP A 17 -1.41 -1.15 -7.49
CA ASP A 17 -2.28 0.01 -7.31
C ASP A 17 -3.77 -0.34 -7.40
N VAL A 18 -4.19 -1.23 -8.31
CA VAL A 18 -5.60 -1.61 -8.44
C VAL A 18 -6.12 -2.35 -7.19
N HIS A 19 -5.24 -2.98 -6.41
CA HIS A 19 -5.60 -3.61 -5.13
C HIS A 19 -5.60 -2.61 -3.97
N GLN A 20 -5.06 -1.40 -4.14
CA GLN A 20 -5.19 -0.31 -3.17
C GLN A 20 -6.63 0.24 -3.26
N PRO A 21 -7.48 0.06 -2.22
CA PRO A 21 -8.91 0.40 -2.31
C PRO A 21 -9.23 1.83 -2.78
N LEU A 22 -8.42 2.81 -2.40
CA LEU A 22 -8.59 4.23 -2.69
C LEU A 22 -8.03 4.66 -4.05
N HIS A 23 -7.24 3.83 -4.73
CA HIS A 23 -6.93 4.04 -6.16
C HIS A 23 -8.17 3.75 -7.04
N CYS A 24 -9.15 3.03 -6.53
CA CYS A 24 -10.50 2.88 -7.11
C CYS A 24 -11.57 3.65 -6.30
N GLY A 25 -11.17 4.75 -5.65
CA GLY A 25 -12.02 5.56 -4.78
C GLY A 25 -12.88 6.60 -5.52
N HIS A 26 -13.49 7.51 -4.74
CA HIS A 26 -14.37 8.55 -5.28
C HIS A 26 -13.57 9.67 -5.96
N VAL A 27 -14.12 10.22 -7.05
CA VAL A 27 -13.50 11.34 -7.75
C VAL A 27 -13.57 12.62 -6.92
N ASP A 28 -14.70 12.85 -6.23
CA ASP A 28 -14.96 14.08 -5.48
C ASP A 28 -13.95 14.34 -4.36
N ASP A 29 -13.40 13.28 -3.77
CA ASP A 29 -12.39 13.36 -2.71
C ASP A 29 -10.96 13.04 -3.17
N LEU A 30 -10.79 12.82 -4.49
CA LEU A 30 -9.54 12.41 -5.14
C LEU A 30 -8.96 11.12 -4.54
N GLY A 31 -9.81 10.09 -4.37
CA GLY A 31 -9.42 8.84 -3.73
C GLY A 31 -9.05 9.06 -2.26
N GLY A 32 -9.73 9.96 -1.55
CA GLY A 32 -9.46 10.28 -0.15
C GLY A 32 -8.24 11.20 0.09
N ASN A 33 -7.60 11.74 -0.95
CA ASN A 33 -6.48 12.68 -0.79
C ASN A 33 -6.91 14.00 -0.12
N THR A 34 -8.14 14.43 -0.37
CA THR A 34 -8.70 15.66 0.20
C THR A 34 -9.20 15.49 1.64
N ILE A 35 -9.37 14.25 2.10
CA ILE A 35 -9.83 13.91 3.45
C ILE A 35 -8.65 14.01 4.41
N LYS A 36 -8.48 15.20 5.00
CA LYS A 36 -7.42 15.49 5.98
C LYS A 36 -7.76 14.90 7.34
N LEU A 37 -6.81 14.20 7.95
CA LEU A 37 -6.97 13.57 9.26
C LEU A 37 -5.65 13.59 10.05
N ARG A 38 -5.67 12.97 11.23
CA ARG A 38 -4.46 12.67 12.00
C ARG A 38 -4.27 11.17 12.10
N TRP A 39 -3.11 10.69 11.66
CA TRP A 39 -2.64 9.34 11.93
C TRP A 39 -1.81 9.38 13.21
N TYR A 40 -2.38 8.88 14.31
CA TYR A 40 -1.88 9.11 15.65
C TYR A 40 -1.61 10.60 15.92
N LYS A 41 -0.36 10.96 16.25
CA LYS A 41 0.06 12.33 16.55
C LYS A 41 0.42 13.13 15.30
N ARG A 42 0.50 12.50 14.11
CA ARG A 42 0.95 13.13 12.85
C ARG A 42 -0.25 13.53 11.97
N LYS A 43 -0.15 14.65 11.26
CA LYS A 43 -1.13 15.02 10.23
C LYS A 43 -0.93 14.12 9.00
N SER A 44 -2.02 13.65 8.40
CA SER A 44 -2.01 12.84 7.17
C SER A 44 -3.28 13.12 6.34
N ASN A 45 -3.49 12.36 5.27
CA ASN A 45 -4.78 12.25 4.57
C ASN A 45 -5.19 10.78 4.49
N LEU A 46 -6.46 10.52 4.17
CA LEU A 46 -6.98 9.15 4.14
C LEU A 46 -6.24 8.29 3.11
N HIS A 47 -5.98 8.81 1.90
CA HIS A 47 -5.27 8.09 0.84
C HIS A 47 -3.91 7.55 1.30
N LYS A 48 -3.07 8.44 1.85
CA LYS A 48 -1.74 8.10 2.35
C LYS A 48 -1.78 7.06 3.48
N VAL A 49 -2.81 7.11 4.33
CA VAL A 49 -2.95 6.13 5.41
C VAL A 49 -3.07 4.73 4.83
N TRP A 50 -3.87 4.56 3.78
CA TRP A 50 -4.03 3.28 3.09
C TRP A 50 -2.81 2.91 2.23
N ASP A 51 -2.17 3.88 1.56
CA ASP A 51 -0.95 3.62 0.76
C ASP A 51 0.19 3.06 1.60
N SER A 52 0.38 3.61 2.80
CA SER A 52 1.67 3.48 3.48
C SER A 52 1.61 3.50 5.00
N ASP A 53 0.81 4.37 5.63
CA ASP A 53 0.92 4.55 7.08
C ASP A 53 0.45 3.29 7.86
N VAL A 54 -0.58 2.58 7.37
CA VAL A 54 -1.03 1.31 7.99
C VAL A 54 0.05 0.24 7.90
N ILE A 55 0.63 0.04 6.72
CA ILE A 55 1.69 -0.97 6.49
C ILE A 55 2.91 -0.63 7.32
N THR A 56 3.30 0.65 7.36
CA THR A 56 4.47 1.12 8.12
C THR A 56 4.31 0.85 9.61
N GLU A 57 3.14 1.11 10.20
CA GLU A 57 2.94 0.83 11.61
C GLU A 57 2.80 -0.66 11.89
N ALA A 58 2.18 -1.45 11.02
CA ALA A 58 2.17 -2.91 11.17
C ALA A 58 3.60 -3.49 11.14
N MET A 59 4.43 -3.03 10.22
CA MET A 59 5.84 -3.46 10.11
C MET A 59 6.64 -3.07 11.36
N LYS A 60 6.38 -1.88 11.92
CA LYS A 60 7.01 -1.46 13.18
C LYS A 60 6.52 -2.25 14.38
N ASP A 61 5.22 -2.46 14.50
CA ASP A 61 4.61 -3.00 15.72
C ASP A 61 4.71 -4.53 15.82
N PHE A 62 4.75 -5.23 14.68
CA PHE A 62 4.75 -6.70 14.65
C PHE A 62 6.04 -7.34 14.10
N PHE A 63 6.87 -6.59 13.38
CA PHE A 63 8.00 -7.14 12.63
C PHE A 63 9.33 -6.42 12.90
N ASP A 64 9.43 -5.56 13.93
CA ASP A 64 10.64 -4.78 14.26
C ASP A 64 11.23 -4.01 13.06
N LYS A 65 10.36 -3.54 12.16
CA LYS A 65 10.73 -2.87 10.90
C LYS A 65 11.49 -3.77 9.90
N ASP A 66 11.48 -5.07 10.11
CA ASP A 66 12.03 -6.06 9.19
C ASP A 66 10.99 -6.40 8.11
N GLN A 67 11.29 -5.99 6.88
CA GLN A 67 10.44 -6.24 5.73
C GLN A 67 10.46 -7.72 5.32
N ASP A 68 11.61 -8.39 5.43
CA ASP A 68 11.75 -9.78 5.03
C ASP A 68 10.95 -10.69 5.96
N ALA A 69 10.96 -10.39 7.27
CA ALA A 69 10.13 -11.09 8.26
C ALA A 69 8.62 -10.92 7.97
N MET A 70 8.18 -9.72 7.56
CA MET A 70 6.79 -9.48 7.19
C MET A 70 6.41 -10.24 5.90
N ILE A 71 7.26 -10.23 4.88
CA ILE A 71 7.06 -10.98 3.63
C ILE A 71 6.97 -12.48 3.91
N GLU A 72 7.88 -13.02 4.71
CA GLU A 72 7.88 -14.43 5.07
C GLU A 72 6.58 -14.83 5.79
N SER A 73 6.10 -13.98 6.71
CA SER A 73 4.83 -14.20 7.41
C SER A 73 3.63 -14.24 6.45
N ILE A 74 3.56 -13.31 5.49
CA ILE A 74 2.49 -13.27 4.48
C ILE A 74 2.55 -14.52 3.58
N GLN A 75 3.73 -14.88 3.09
CA GLN A 75 3.93 -16.05 2.23
C GLN A 75 3.55 -17.34 2.94
N ARG A 76 3.91 -17.48 4.23
CA ARG A 76 3.46 -18.61 5.05
C ARG A 76 1.94 -18.64 5.06
N ASN A 77 1.25 -17.56 5.44
CA ASN A 77 -0.21 -17.55 5.54
C ASN A 77 -0.94 -17.89 4.22
N ILE A 78 -0.40 -17.52 3.06
CA ILE A 78 -0.98 -17.85 1.75
C ILE A 78 -0.73 -19.32 1.36
N THR A 79 0.42 -19.89 1.75
CA THR A 79 0.81 -21.25 1.34
C THR A 79 0.23 -22.35 2.24
N VAL A 80 -0.21 -22.02 3.46
CA VAL A 80 -0.92 -22.96 4.35
C VAL A 80 -2.45 -22.92 4.21
N SER A 81 -3.02 -22.14 3.29
CA SER A 81 -4.44 -22.21 2.91
C SER A 81 -4.66 -23.16 1.74
#